data_AF-A0A7K0Q9P1-F1
#
_entry.id   AF-A0A7K0Q9P1-F1
#
_cell.length_a   1.000
_cell.length_b   1.000
_cell.length_c   1.000
_cell.angle_alpha   90.00
_cell.angle_beta   90.00
_cell.angle_gamma   90.00
#
_symmetry.space_group_name_H-M   'P 1'
#
loop_
_entity.id
_entity.type
_entity.pdbx_description
1 polymer ?
#
loop_
_entity_poly.entity_id
_entity_poly.type
_entity_poly.pdbx_seq_one_letter_code
_entity_poly.pdbx_strand_id
1 'polypeptide(L)'
;MRTRELIGIYKKGAADPTRSNDRGKRLRMAAGEIFGHTKMFNFTIVGFAHWFVMVGFVVLFGTLITAYGQLINPEFALPIIGHLWAYEYFTELIAWATGVGILTLIIIRQVTRLRNKRSRFYGSGMLKAYYVEATILVIVFCVISLRGLEGALSDETKWNRHFVTTWFIASYLKSWTLGQLISSVQLLATIKIVVSMAWFIVIASNLTMGVAWHRFLAPFNIFFRRNADGKSSLGPLPAMLSHGEVINFEDPKDDDVFGLGTRADITWKGLLDMSSCTECGRCQSQCPAWHTEKPLSPKLLIMAMRDHAFAKTVENEAMA
;
A
#
# COMPACT_ATOMS: atom_id res chain seq x y z
N MET A 1 1.11 -19.63 2.55
CA MET A 1 2.18 -20.20 1.70
C MET A 1 3.11 -19.11 1.14
N ARG A 2 2.59 -18.08 0.46
CA ARG A 2 3.38 -17.00 -0.18
C ARG A 2 4.18 -16.08 0.78
N THR A 3 3.67 -15.79 1.98
CA THR A 3 4.44 -15.04 2.98
C THR A 3 5.70 -15.79 3.44
N ARG A 4 5.63 -17.12 3.52
CA ARG A 4 6.80 -17.95 3.86
C ARG A 4 7.85 -17.93 2.76
N GLU A 5 7.41 -17.94 1.49
CA GLU A 5 8.27 -17.75 0.33
C GLU A 5 8.99 -16.39 0.41
N LEU A 6 8.24 -15.30 0.63
CA LEU A 6 8.82 -13.96 0.78
C LEU A 6 9.85 -13.87 1.93
N ILE A 7 9.54 -14.43 3.09
CA ILE A 7 10.47 -14.48 4.22
C ILE A 7 11.68 -15.36 3.89
N GLY A 8 11.49 -16.47 3.18
CA GLY A 8 12.57 -17.33 2.69
C GLY A 8 13.52 -16.58 1.76
N ILE A 9 12.98 -15.73 0.87
CA ILE A 9 13.78 -14.84 0.02
C ILE A 9 14.64 -13.91 0.87
N TYR A 10 14.07 -13.26 1.88
CA TYR A 10 14.83 -12.33 2.74
C TYR A 10 15.90 -13.02 3.57
N LYS A 11 15.62 -14.23 4.07
CA LYS A 11 16.58 -15.03 4.86
C LYS A 11 17.81 -15.48 4.07
N LYS A 12 17.70 -15.54 2.74
CA LYS A 12 18.81 -15.86 1.83
C LYS A 12 19.71 -14.66 1.49
N GLY A 13 19.30 -13.43 1.86
CA GLY A 13 20.14 -12.25 1.66
C GLY A 13 21.22 -12.14 2.73
N ALA A 14 22.30 -11.43 2.41
CA ALA A 14 23.41 -11.18 3.32
C ALA A 14 22.95 -10.59 4.68
N ALA A 15 23.71 -10.91 5.72
CA ALA A 15 23.45 -10.39 7.06
C ALA A 15 23.65 -8.86 7.12
N ASP A 16 22.77 -8.18 7.85
CA ASP A 16 22.94 -6.77 8.23
C ASP A 16 22.56 -6.64 9.71
N PRO A 17 23.55 -6.65 10.64
CA PRO A 17 23.28 -6.58 12.08
C PRO A 17 22.85 -5.19 12.54
N THR A 18 22.99 -4.15 11.70
CA THR A 18 22.80 -2.74 12.10
C THR A 18 21.34 -2.32 12.22
N ARG A 19 20.38 -3.20 11.90
CA ARG A 19 18.96 -2.84 11.75
C ARG A 19 18.06 -3.27 12.91
N SER A 20 18.54 -4.15 13.79
CA SER A 20 17.73 -4.78 14.85
C SER A 20 18.04 -4.27 16.26
N ASN A 21 18.97 -3.31 16.38
CA ASN A 21 19.30 -2.60 17.62
C ASN A 21 18.16 -1.66 18.08
N ASP A 22 18.19 -1.23 19.35
CA ASP A 22 17.30 -0.18 19.91
C ASP A 22 15.80 -0.36 19.58
N ARG A 23 15.28 -1.59 19.72
CA ARG A 23 13.93 -1.98 19.27
C ARG A 23 12.82 -1.06 19.80
N GLY A 24 12.88 -0.64 21.06
CA GLY A 24 11.90 0.27 21.65
C GLY A 24 11.89 1.66 20.99
N LYS A 25 13.08 2.22 20.73
CA LYS A 25 13.24 3.50 20.04
C LYS A 25 12.72 3.43 18.61
N ARG A 26 13.04 2.34 17.91
CA ARG A 26 12.55 2.06 16.54
C ARG A 26 11.03 1.92 16.49
N LEU A 27 10.43 1.21 17.45
CA LEU A 27 8.98 1.04 17.50
C LEU A 27 8.27 2.39 17.69
N ARG A 28 8.74 3.20 18.65
CA ARG A 28 8.18 4.54 18.89
C ARG A 28 8.30 5.43 17.65
N MET A 29 9.46 5.43 17.01
CA MET A 29 9.70 6.18 15.79
C MET A 29 8.81 5.68 14.64
N ALA A 30 8.71 4.37 14.44
CA ALA A 30 7.88 3.78 13.39
C ALA A 30 6.41 4.09 13.61
N ALA A 31 5.90 3.97 14.83
CA ALA A 31 4.53 4.35 15.16
C ALA A 31 4.27 5.83 14.84
N GLY A 32 5.18 6.73 15.23
CA GLY A 32 5.07 8.16 14.92
C GLY A 32 5.06 8.45 13.41
N GLU A 33 5.91 7.77 12.63
CA GLU A 33 5.99 7.91 11.18
C GLU A 33 4.76 7.32 10.46
N ILE A 34 4.27 6.16 10.91
CA ILE A 34 3.12 5.46 10.30
C ILE A 34 1.82 6.23 10.58
N PHE A 35 1.50 6.49 11.86
CA PHE A 35 0.25 7.16 12.21
C PHE A 35 0.28 8.66 11.90
N GLY A 36 1.44 9.30 12.11
CA GLY A 36 1.62 10.72 11.85
C GLY A 36 1.91 11.07 10.39
N HIS A 37 2.19 10.09 9.52
CA HIS A 37 2.43 10.29 8.08
C HIS A 37 3.46 11.39 7.75
N THR A 38 4.40 11.67 8.66
CA THR A 38 5.16 12.92 8.71
C THR A 38 5.97 13.17 7.43
N LYS A 39 6.59 12.14 6.85
CA LYS A 39 7.34 12.25 5.58
C LYS A 39 6.46 12.39 4.34
N MET A 40 5.23 11.88 4.37
CA MET A 40 4.31 11.99 3.25
C MET A 40 3.65 13.37 3.23
N PHE A 41 3.39 13.97 4.39
CA PHE A 41 2.84 15.33 4.50
C PHE A 41 3.75 16.44 3.98
N ASN A 42 5.04 16.17 3.76
CA ASN A 42 5.91 17.04 2.97
C ASN A 42 5.41 17.27 1.53
N PHE A 43 4.53 16.39 1.02
CA PHE A 43 3.82 16.56 -0.25
C PHE A 43 2.35 16.85 0.06
N THR A 44 2.07 18.01 0.67
CA THR A 44 0.79 18.38 1.32
C THR A 44 -0.44 17.68 0.75
N ILE A 45 -0.85 18.01 -0.48
CA ILE A 45 -2.07 17.47 -1.11
C ILE A 45 -2.00 15.94 -1.26
N VAL A 46 -0.87 15.41 -1.74
CA VAL A 46 -0.67 13.96 -1.91
C VAL A 46 -0.65 13.26 -0.56
N GLY A 47 -0.08 13.89 0.47
CA GLY A 47 0.01 13.34 1.82
C GLY A 47 -1.36 13.23 2.49
N PHE A 48 -2.18 14.27 2.41
CA PHE A 48 -3.57 14.22 2.90
C PHE A 48 -4.38 13.17 2.15
N ALA A 49 -4.36 13.20 0.82
CA ALA A 49 -5.08 12.21 0.01
C ALA A 49 -4.63 10.76 0.31
N HIS A 50 -3.32 10.53 0.42
CA HIS A 50 -2.77 9.22 0.76
C HIS A 50 -3.13 8.77 2.17
N TRP A 51 -3.14 9.67 3.15
CA TRP A 51 -3.49 9.35 4.53
C TRP A 51 -4.92 8.81 4.63
N PHE A 52 -5.89 9.47 3.98
CA PHE A 52 -7.27 8.97 3.95
C PHE A 52 -7.38 7.62 3.24
N VAL A 53 -6.64 7.40 2.14
CA VAL A 53 -6.61 6.09 1.48
C VAL A 53 -6.02 5.00 2.37
N MET A 54 -4.98 5.30 3.16
CA MET A 54 -4.42 4.36 4.14
C MET A 54 -5.44 4.03 5.23
N VAL A 55 -6.06 5.04 5.85
CA VAL A 55 -7.05 4.83 6.91
C VAL A 55 -8.25 4.06 6.36
N GLY A 56 -8.71 4.40 5.16
CA GLY A 56 -9.78 3.70 4.46
C GLY A 56 -9.48 2.22 4.24
N PHE A 57 -8.24 1.85 3.89
CA PHE A 57 -7.86 0.45 3.73
C PHE A 57 -8.11 -0.39 5.01
N VAL A 58 -7.87 0.18 6.19
CA VAL A 58 -8.09 -0.51 7.47
C VAL A 58 -9.56 -0.45 7.89
N VAL A 59 -10.16 0.74 7.87
CA VAL A 59 -11.52 0.98 8.37
C VAL A 59 -12.57 0.29 7.52
N LEU A 60 -12.42 0.33 6.19
CA LEU A 60 -13.40 -0.24 5.27
C LEU A 60 -13.36 -1.77 5.22
N PHE A 61 -12.35 -2.41 5.83
CA PHE A 61 -12.30 -3.87 5.93
C PHE A 61 -13.51 -4.46 6.68
N GLY A 62 -13.98 -3.79 7.75
CA GLY A 62 -15.19 -4.23 8.47
C GLY A 62 -16.41 -4.27 7.57
N THR A 63 -16.51 -3.34 6.62
CA THR A 63 -17.62 -3.29 5.66
C THR A 63 -17.58 -4.44 4.64
N LEU A 64 -16.42 -5.06 4.41
CA LEU A 64 -16.33 -6.27 3.58
C LEU A 64 -16.94 -7.48 4.32
N ILE A 65 -16.74 -7.57 5.63
CA ILE A 65 -17.37 -8.60 6.46
C ILE A 65 -18.89 -8.41 6.45
N THR A 66 -19.37 -7.17 6.58
CA THR A 66 -20.81 -6.85 6.42
C THR A 66 -21.35 -7.35 5.08
N ALA A 67 -20.62 -7.12 3.98
CA ALA A 67 -21.05 -7.54 2.65
C ALA A 67 -21.26 -9.05 2.52
N TYR A 68 -20.45 -9.88 3.20
CA TYR A 68 -20.67 -11.33 3.22
C TYR A 68 -22.00 -11.70 3.87
N GLY A 69 -22.38 -11.07 4.98
CA GLY A 69 -23.68 -11.30 5.59
C GLY A 69 -24.83 -10.75 4.76
N GLN A 70 -24.62 -9.63 4.04
CA GLN A 70 -25.60 -9.01 3.14
C GLN A 70 -26.01 -9.88 1.95
N LEU A 71 -25.22 -10.92 1.60
CA LEU A 71 -25.64 -11.91 0.60
C LEU A 71 -26.81 -12.77 1.09
N ILE A 72 -26.82 -13.10 2.38
CA ILE A 72 -27.80 -14.00 3.00
C ILE A 72 -28.97 -13.19 3.54
N ASN A 73 -28.67 -12.12 4.29
CA ASN A 73 -29.65 -11.19 4.84
C ASN A 73 -29.26 -9.77 4.41
N PRO A 74 -30.03 -9.12 3.50
CA PRO A 74 -29.74 -7.77 3.01
C PRO A 74 -29.60 -6.70 4.10
N GLU A 75 -30.23 -6.89 5.25
CA GLU A 75 -30.18 -5.99 6.41
C GLU A 75 -29.04 -6.33 7.38
N PHE A 76 -28.20 -7.30 7.04
CA PHE A 76 -27.12 -7.74 7.91
C PHE A 76 -26.15 -6.58 8.24
N ALA A 77 -25.87 -6.46 9.53
CA ALA A 77 -24.86 -5.57 10.08
C ALA A 77 -23.96 -6.36 11.04
N LEU A 78 -22.74 -5.87 11.28
CA LEU A 78 -21.83 -6.52 12.23
C LEU A 78 -22.45 -6.59 13.63
N PRO A 79 -22.37 -7.75 14.31
CA PRO A 79 -22.83 -7.84 15.69
C PRO A 79 -22.03 -6.85 16.54
N ILE A 80 -22.68 -6.17 17.48
CA ILE A 80 -22.13 -5.17 18.42
C ILE A 80 -21.94 -3.76 17.81
N ILE A 81 -21.19 -3.62 16.72
CA ILE A 81 -20.79 -2.29 16.21
C ILE A 81 -21.58 -1.80 15.00
N GLY A 82 -22.29 -2.70 14.30
CA GLY A 82 -22.87 -2.39 12.98
C GLY A 82 -23.97 -1.33 12.99
N HIS A 83 -24.74 -1.22 14.08
CA HIS A 83 -25.78 -0.20 14.27
C HIS A 83 -25.35 0.95 15.19
N LEU A 84 -24.07 0.99 15.57
CA LEU A 84 -23.54 2.11 16.33
C LEU A 84 -23.39 3.29 15.36
N TRP A 85 -24.22 4.32 15.54
CA TRP A 85 -24.23 5.51 14.67
C TRP A 85 -22.83 6.12 14.48
N ALA A 86 -21.97 6.07 15.51
CA ALA A 86 -20.60 6.58 15.43
C ALA A 86 -19.71 5.76 14.48
N TYR A 87 -19.87 4.42 14.46
CA TYR A 87 -19.16 3.55 13.53
C TYR A 87 -19.67 3.75 12.10
N GLU A 88 -20.99 3.79 11.90
CA GLU A 88 -21.60 4.06 10.60
C GLU A 88 -21.17 5.41 10.04
N TYR A 89 -21.28 6.47 10.84
CA TYR A 89 -20.83 7.81 10.45
C TYR A 89 -19.34 7.85 10.11
N PHE A 90 -18.49 7.24 10.94
CA PHE A 90 -17.06 7.20 10.69
C PHE A 90 -16.71 6.43 9.41
N THR A 91 -17.34 5.27 9.18
CA THR A 91 -17.11 4.49 7.95
C THR A 91 -17.58 5.24 6.70
N GLU A 92 -18.72 5.93 6.76
CA GLU A 92 -19.22 6.77 5.66
C GLU A 92 -18.27 7.92 5.34
N LEU A 93 -17.85 8.68 6.36
CA LEU A 93 -16.90 9.79 6.17
C LEU A 93 -15.58 9.31 5.57
N ILE A 94 -15.03 8.20 6.10
CA ILE A 94 -13.78 7.63 5.60
C ILE A 94 -13.96 7.08 4.18
N ALA A 95 -15.12 6.51 3.83
CA ALA A 95 -15.40 6.09 2.46
C ALA A 95 -15.37 7.28 1.49
N TRP A 96 -16.06 8.37 1.81
CA TRP A 96 -16.03 9.60 1.01
C TRP A 96 -14.64 10.20 0.91
N ALA A 97 -13.93 10.34 2.03
CA ALA A 97 -12.58 10.88 2.06
C ALA A 97 -11.59 10.00 1.27
N THR A 98 -11.76 8.67 1.32
CA THR A 98 -10.99 7.71 0.51
C THR A 98 -11.29 7.88 -0.98
N GLY A 99 -12.57 8.06 -1.34
CA GLY A 99 -13.01 8.32 -2.72
C GLY A 99 -12.42 9.60 -3.29
N VAL A 100 -12.54 10.71 -2.56
CA VAL A 100 -11.94 11.99 -2.94
C VAL A 100 -10.41 11.88 -2.98
N GLY A 101 -9.81 11.20 -2.01
CA GLY A 101 -8.37 10.96 -1.95
C GLY A 101 -7.84 10.18 -3.15
N ILE A 102 -8.48 9.05 -3.50
CA ILE A 102 -8.03 8.25 -4.64
C ILE A 102 -8.23 8.98 -5.96
N LEU A 103 -9.35 9.69 -6.15
CA LEU A 103 -9.58 10.53 -7.33
C LEU A 103 -8.50 11.61 -7.45
N THR A 104 -8.18 12.28 -6.35
CA THR A 104 -7.09 13.28 -6.28
C THR A 104 -5.76 12.67 -6.72
N LEU A 105 -5.41 11.49 -6.20
CA LEU A 105 -4.16 10.81 -6.55
C LEU A 105 -4.14 10.34 -8.02
N ILE A 106 -5.28 9.91 -8.57
CA ILE A 106 -5.46 9.57 -9.99
C ILE A 106 -5.21 10.80 -10.86
N ILE A 107 -5.87 11.91 -10.55
CA ILE A 107 -5.73 13.17 -11.30
C ILE A 107 -4.27 13.64 -11.26
N ILE A 108 -3.65 13.69 -10.08
CA ILE A 108 -2.24 14.10 -9.93
C ILE A 108 -1.32 13.21 -10.77
N ARG A 109 -1.54 11.89 -10.79
CA ARG A 109 -0.75 10.98 -11.62
C ARG A 109 -0.92 11.28 -13.11
N GLN A 110 -2.16 11.41 -13.59
CA GLN A 110 -2.42 11.66 -15.00
C GLN A 110 -1.82 12.99 -15.46
N VAL A 111 -2.03 14.06 -14.70
CA VAL A 111 -1.45 15.38 -14.99
C VAL A 111 0.08 15.31 -14.99
N THR A 112 0.69 14.68 -13.98
CA THR A 112 2.16 14.56 -13.88
C THR A 112 2.76 13.68 -14.99
N ARG A 113 2.01 12.70 -15.48
CA ARG A 113 2.43 11.84 -16.59
C ARG A 113 2.37 12.57 -17.92
N LEU A 114 1.27 13.28 -18.19
CA LEU A 114 1.04 13.94 -19.48
C LEU A 114 1.87 15.21 -19.65
N ARG A 115 2.20 15.92 -18.57
CA ARG A 115 2.96 17.16 -18.63
C ARG A 115 4.47 17.00 -18.89
N ASN A 116 5.06 15.84 -18.60
CA ASN A 116 6.51 15.69 -18.63
C ASN A 116 6.94 14.38 -19.29
N LYS A 117 7.69 14.47 -20.40
CA LYS A 117 8.22 13.31 -21.13
C LYS A 117 9.13 12.43 -20.25
N ARG A 118 9.85 13.01 -19.28
CA ARG A 118 10.61 12.32 -18.23
C ARG A 118 9.90 12.39 -16.87
N SER A 119 8.60 12.14 -16.88
CA SER A 119 7.78 12.05 -15.67
C SER A 119 8.42 11.15 -14.61
N ARG A 120 8.23 11.48 -13.33
CA ARG A 120 8.66 10.65 -12.20
C ARG A 120 8.10 9.22 -12.25
N PHE A 121 7.05 9.00 -13.03
CA PHE A 121 6.42 7.70 -13.27
C PHE A 121 7.02 6.92 -14.46
N TYR A 122 8.05 7.44 -15.14
CA TYR A 122 8.72 6.74 -16.24
C TYR A 122 9.19 5.34 -15.84
N GLY A 123 8.77 4.31 -16.59
CA GLY A 123 9.09 2.91 -16.32
C GLY A 123 8.41 2.29 -15.09
N SER A 124 7.52 3.01 -14.39
CA SER A 124 6.67 2.38 -13.36
C SER A 124 5.59 1.50 -14.01
N GLY A 125 5.17 0.43 -13.33
CA GLY A 125 4.15 -0.51 -13.81
C GLY A 125 2.73 0.09 -13.84
N MET A 126 2.39 0.81 -14.90
CA MET A 126 1.12 1.56 -15.00
C MET A 126 -0.13 0.70 -14.85
N LEU A 127 -0.16 -0.49 -15.48
CA LEU A 127 -1.30 -1.40 -15.35
C LEU A 127 -1.51 -1.85 -13.90
N LYS A 128 -0.42 -2.07 -13.15
CA LYS A 128 -0.49 -2.41 -11.72
C LYS A 128 -1.10 -1.25 -10.92
N ALA A 129 -0.72 0.00 -11.23
CA ALA A 129 -1.28 1.19 -10.60
C ALA A 129 -2.78 1.36 -10.91
N TYR A 130 -3.17 1.26 -12.18
CA TYR A 130 -4.58 1.36 -12.60
C TYR A 130 -5.45 0.28 -12.01
N TYR A 131 -4.96 -0.95 -11.94
CA TYR A 131 -5.66 -2.03 -11.27
C TYR A 131 -5.97 -1.66 -9.81
N VAL A 132 -4.96 -1.23 -9.05
CA VAL A 132 -5.10 -0.83 -7.64
C VAL A 132 -6.08 0.35 -7.49
N GLU A 133 -5.97 1.36 -8.34
CA GLU A 133 -6.85 2.54 -8.34
C GLU A 133 -8.30 2.19 -8.64
N ALA A 134 -8.52 1.35 -9.66
CA ALA A 134 -9.85 0.87 -10.03
C ALA A 134 -10.47 0.02 -8.91
N THR A 135 -9.68 -0.87 -8.29
CA THR A 135 -10.14 -1.64 -7.12
C THR A 135 -10.63 -0.71 -6.02
N ILE A 136 -9.85 0.31 -5.63
CA ILE A 136 -10.25 1.23 -4.56
C ILE A 136 -11.51 2.01 -4.93
N LEU A 137 -11.60 2.51 -6.17
CA LEU A 137 -12.79 3.23 -6.65
C LEU A 137 -14.05 2.37 -6.59
N VAL A 138 -13.98 1.13 -7.07
CA VAL A 138 -15.12 0.19 -7.03
C VAL A 138 -15.51 -0.12 -5.60
N ILE A 139 -14.55 -0.38 -4.71
CA ILE A 139 -14.84 -0.67 -3.30
C ILE A 139 -15.50 0.52 -2.61
N VAL A 140 -15.00 1.74 -2.79
CA VAL A 140 -15.61 2.96 -2.22
C VAL A 140 -17.02 3.17 -2.76
N PHE A 141 -17.21 3.00 -4.07
CA PHE A 141 -18.53 3.09 -4.70
C PHE A 141 -19.50 2.07 -4.09
N CYS A 142 -19.09 0.81 -3.95
CA CYS A 142 -19.90 -0.23 -3.33
C CYS A 142 -20.23 0.10 -1.87
N VAL A 143 -19.28 0.62 -1.07
CA VAL A 143 -19.54 0.99 0.33
C VAL A 143 -20.60 2.08 0.42
N ILE A 144 -20.45 3.17 -0.33
CA ILE A 144 -21.38 4.31 -0.30
C ILE A 144 -22.77 3.88 -0.82
N SER A 145 -22.81 3.09 -1.89
CA SER A 145 -24.07 2.61 -2.48
C SER A 145 -24.80 1.64 -1.56
N LEU A 146 -24.08 0.71 -0.91
CA LEU A 146 -24.66 -0.22 0.06
C LEU A 146 -25.25 0.53 1.26
N ARG A 147 -24.55 1.55 1.79
CA ARG A 147 -25.09 2.42 2.84
C ARG A 147 -26.37 3.15 2.41
N GLY A 148 -26.40 3.66 1.18
CA GLY A 148 -27.62 4.28 0.62
C GLY A 148 -28.79 3.29 0.49
N LEU A 149 -28.52 2.05 0.09
CA LEU A 149 -29.52 0.98 0.01
C LEU A 149 -30.01 0.52 1.38
N GLU A 150 -29.12 0.42 2.37
CA GLU A 150 -29.49 0.15 3.77
C GLU A 150 -30.46 1.23 4.29
N GLY A 151 -30.20 2.50 3.97
CA GLY A 151 -31.11 3.59 4.30
C GLY A 151 -32.45 3.48 3.57
N ALA A 152 -32.48 3.05 2.30
CA ALA A 152 -33.71 2.87 1.54
C ALA A 152 -34.57 1.68 2.03
N LEU A 153 -33.90 0.60 2.47
CA LEU A 153 -34.53 -0.55 3.12
C LEU A 153 -35.10 -0.17 4.50
N SER A 154 -34.46 0.76 5.20
CA SER A 154 -34.99 1.32 6.43
C SER A 154 -36.17 2.27 6.19
N ASP A 155 -36.94 2.54 7.24
CA ASP A 155 -37.96 3.61 7.24
C ASP A 155 -37.36 5.02 7.37
N GLU A 156 -36.04 5.11 7.55
CA GLU A 156 -35.30 6.32 7.89
C GLU A 156 -34.61 6.93 6.65
N THR A 157 -35.40 7.37 5.67
CA THR A 157 -34.87 7.91 4.39
C THR A 157 -34.50 9.38 4.41
N LYS A 158 -34.94 10.12 5.43
CA LYS A 158 -34.55 11.51 5.67
C LYS A 158 -33.18 11.56 6.35
N TRP A 159 -32.52 12.72 6.30
CA TRP A 159 -31.28 12.95 7.02
C TRP A 159 -31.42 12.56 8.50
N ASN A 160 -30.54 11.68 8.96
CA ASN A 160 -30.49 11.23 10.35
C ASN A 160 -29.06 10.83 10.73
N ARG A 161 -28.85 10.51 12.01
CA ARG A 161 -27.53 10.18 12.56
C ARG A 161 -26.89 8.90 12.00
N HIS A 162 -27.68 7.99 11.43
CA HIS A 162 -27.21 6.75 10.83
C HIS A 162 -26.80 6.95 9.37
N PHE A 163 -27.50 7.82 8.62
CA PHE A 163 -27.26 8.04 7.18
C PHE A 163 -26.84 9.48 6.86
N VAL A 164 -25.87 10.03 7.59
CA VAL A 164 -25.50 11.47 7.52
C VAL A 164 -25.08 11.90 6.12
N THR A 165 -24.33 11.06 5.40
CA THR A 165 -23.77 11.39 4.08
C THR A 165 -24.36 10.57 2.94
N THR A 166 -25.30 9.68 3.24
CA THR A 166 -25.90 8.75 2.28
C THR A 166 -27.43 8.85 2.23
N TRP A 167 -28.07 9.67 3.08
CA TRP A 167 -29.53 9.88 3.10
C TRP A 167 -30.11 10.25 1.73
N PHE A 168 -29.39 11.03 0.91
CA PHE A 168 -29.90 11.45 -0.40
C PHE A 168 -29.98 10.26 -1.38
N ILE A 169 -29.08 9.28 -1.24
CA ILE A 169 -29.12 8.02 -1.99
C ILE A 169 -30.32 7.21 -1.50
N ALA A 170 -30.51 7.10 -0.19
CA ALA A 170 -31.67 6.42 0.41
C ALA A 170 -33.01 7.03 -0.03
N SER A 171 -33.10 8.36 0.01
CA SER A 171 -34.26 9.14 -0.47
C SER A 171 -34.53 8.88 -1.96
N TYR A 172 -33.50 8.91 -2.79
CA TYR A 172 -33.63 8.67 -4.23
C TYR A 172 -34.12 7.24 -4.55
N LEU A 173 -33.64 6.26 -3.79
CA LEU A 173 -33.97 4.84 -3.99
C LEU A 173 -35.25 4.40 -3.27
N LYS A 174 -35.88 5.25 -2.44
CA LYS A 174 -37.06 4.86 -1.64
C LYS A 174 -38.28 4.48 -2.48
N SER A 175 -38.38 4.98 -3.71
CA SER A 175 -39.46 4.63 -4.65
C SER A 175 -39.31 3.23 -5.25
N TRP A 176 -38.17 2.56 -5.03
CA TRP A 176 -37.91 1.23 -5.56
C TRP A 176 -38.69 0.17 -4.77
N THR A 177 -39.04 -0.91 -5.45
CA THR A 177 -39.70 -2.04 -4.78
C THR A 177 -38.72 -2.76 -3.85
N LEU A 178 -39.25 -3.45 -2.84
CA LEU A 178 -38.45 -4.25 -1.91
C LEU A 178 -37.55 -5.26 -2.66
N GLY A 179 -38.10 -5.91 -3.71
CA GLY A 179 -37.34 -6.84 -4.54
C GLY A 179 -36.16 -6.19 -5.28
N GLN A 180 -36.34 -4.95 -5.77
CA GLN A 180 -35.26 -4.18 -6.42
C GLN A 180 -34.16 -3.81 -5.42
N LEU A 181 -34.54 -3.37 -4.22
CA LEU A 181 -33.58 -3.00 -3.16
C LEU A 181 -32.76 -4.21 -2.72
N ILE A 182 -33.42 -5.33 -2.40
CA ILE A 182 -32.76 -6.59 -2.00
C ILE A 182 -31.79 -7.08 -3.07
N SER A 183 -32.25 -7.14 -4.33
CA SER A 183 -31.41 -7.59 -5.45
C SER A 183 -30.19 -6.69 -5.65
N SER A 184 -30.35 -5.38 -5.46
CA SER A 184 -29.26 -4.40 -5.59
C SER A 184 -28.24 -4.52 -4.46
N VAL A 185 -28.68 -4.76 -3.22
CA VAL A 185 -27.79 -5.05 -2.09
C VAL A 185 -26.97 -6.29 -2.38
N GLN A 186 -27.62 -7.40 -2.75
CA GLN A 186 -26.92 -8.66 -3.05
C GLN A 186 -25.95 -8.52 -4.22
N LEU A 187 -26.33 -7.79 -5.29
CA LEU A 187 -25.46 -7.53 -6.43
C LEU A 187 -24.22 -6.73 -6.03
N LEU A 188 -24.39 -5.60 -5.33
CA LEU A 188 -23.28 -4.75 -4.91
C LEU A 188 -22.39 -5.42 -3.87
N ALA A 189 -22.98 -6.17 -2.93
CA ALA A 189 -22.23 -7.00 -1.99
C ALA A 189 -21.40 -8.06 -2.72
N THR A 190 -21.99 -8.73 -3.72
CA THR A 190 -21.27 -9.70 -4.57
C THR A 190 -20.11 -9.04 -5.31
N ILE A 191 -20.34 -7.91 -5.99
CA ILE A 191 -19.29 -7.16 -6.69
C ILE A 191 -18.16 -6.80 -5.73
N LYS A 192 -18.49 -6.24 -4.56
CA LYS A 192 -17.52 -5.86 -3.54
C LYS A 192 -16.68 -7.04 -3.07
N ILE A 193 -17.31 -8.19 -2.82
CA ILE A 193 -16.62 -9.43 -2.42
C ILE A 193 -15.71 -9.93 -3.53
N VAL A 194 -16.24 -10.09 -4.75
CA VAL A 194 -15.47 -10.60 -5.89
C VAL A 194 -14.26 -9.73 -6.19
N VAL A 195 -14.44 -8.41 -6.21
CA VAL A 195 -13.35 -7.45 -6.43
C VAL A 195 -12.32 -7.52 -5.30
N SER A 196 -12.77 -7.65 -4.04
CA SER A 196 -11.86 -7.79 -2.89
C SER A 196 -11.08 -9.11 -2.92
N MET A 197 -11.73 -10.23 -3.28
CA MET A 197 -11.07 -11.52 -3.38
C MET A 197 -10.10 -11.56 -4.56
N ALA A 198 -10.48 -11.00 -5.71
CA ALA A 198 -9.59 -10.84 -6.85
C ALA A 198 -8.35 -10.01 -6.46
N TRP A 199 -8.54 -8.91 -5.71
CA TRP A 199 -7.45 -8.13 -5.14
C TRP A 199 -6.49 -9.00 -4.32
N PHE A 200 -7.00 -9.75 -3.33
CA PHE A 200 -6.16 -10.61 -2.49
C PHE A 200 -5.40 -11.68 -3.29
N ILE A 201 -6.04 -12.28 -4.30
CA ILE A 201 -5.43 -13.29 -5.16
C ILE A 201 -4.31 -12.67 -6.02
N VAL A 202 -4.56 -11.52 -6.64
CA VAL A 202 -3.57 -10.84 -7.50
C VAL A 202 -2.35 -10.42 -6.70
N ILE A 203 -2.53 -9.81 -5.52
CA ILE A 203 -1.38 -9.39 -4.70
C ILE A 203 -0.58 -10.60 -4.20
N ALA A 204 -1.26 -11.68 -3.78
CA ALA A 204 -0.60 -12.88 -3.29
C ALA A 204 0.19 -13.60 -4.41
N SER A 205 -0.25 -13.46 -5.65
CA SER A 205 0.40 -14.08 -6.82
C SER A 205 1.54 -13.24 -7.40
N ASN A 206 1.70 -11.97 -6.99
CA ASN A 206 2.69 -11.05 -7.54
C ASN A 206 3.45 -10.31 -6.43
N LEU A 207 4.48 -10.96 -5.87
CA LEU A 207 5.30 -10.41 -4.77
C LEU A 207 6.11 -9.16 -5.15
N THR A 208 6.34 -8.93 -6.45
CA THR A 208 7.05 -7.74 -6.94
C THR A 208 6.11 -6.58 -7.29
N MET A 209 4.80 -6.71 -7.04
CA MET A 209 3.85 -5.60 -7.15
C MET A 209 4.02 -4.62 -5.98
N GLY A 210 5.12 -3.85 -5.97
CA GLY A 210 5.46 -2.97 -4.85
C GLY A 210 4.42 -1.88 -4.56
N VAL A 211 3.73 -1.38 -5.60
CA VAL A 211 2.56 -0.50 -5.44
C VAL A 211 1.45 -1.15 -4.59
N ALA A 212 1.33 -2.48 -4.57
CA ALA A 212 0.42 -3.22 -3.71
C ALA A 212 1.05 -3.62 -2.38
N TRP A 213 2.23 -4.23 -2.41
CA TRP A 213 2.88 -4.82 -1.24
C TRP A 213 3.36 -3.80 -0.22
N HIS A 214 3.59 -2.54 -0.60
CA HIS A 214 4.04 -1.53 0.37
C HIS A 214 3.07 -1.33 1.53
N ARG A 215 1.76 -1.59 1.39
CA ARG A 215 0.80 -1.46 2.50
C ARG A 215 1.12 -2.44 3.63
N PHE A 216 1.67 -3.60 3.27
CA PHE A 216 2.05 -4.65 4.21
C PHE A 216 3.52 -4.51 4.63
N LEU A 217 4.41 -4.10 3.71
CA LEU A 217 5.86 -4.06 3.96
C LEU A 217 6.35 -2.73 4.56
N ALA A 218 5.67 -1.60 4.30
CA ALA A 218 6.11 -0.29 4.77
C ALA A 218 6.26 -0.21 6.30
N PRO A 219 5.35 -0.77 7.14
CA PRO A 219 5.54 -0.76 8.59
C PRO A 219 6.86 -1.40 9.02
N PHE A 220 7.19 -2.56 8.45
CA PHE A 220 8.44 -3.26 8.72
C PHE A 220 9.64 -2.51 8.15
N ASN A 221 9.52 -1.97 6.94
CA ASN A 221 10.57 -1.20 6.29
C ASN A 221 10.97 0.04 7.11
N ILE A 222 9.97 0.77 7.63
CA ILE A 222 10.16 1.93 8.50
C ILE A 222 10.80 1.51 9.82
N PHE A 223 10.31 0.44 10.46
CA PHE A 223 10.87 -0.08 11.71
C PHE A 223 12.36 -0.41 11.58
N PHE A 224 12.75 -1.09 10.50
CA PHE A 224 14.13 -1.51 10.23
C PHE A 224 14.98 -0.46 9.47
N ARG A 225 14.54 0.81 9.37
CA ARG A 225 15.31 1.87 8.69
C ARG A 225 16.72 2.04 9.28
N ARG A 226 17.61 2.76 8.59
CA ARG A 226 18.99 3.00 9.07
C ARG A 226 19.06 3.59 10.48
N ASN A 227 18.50 4.77 10.66
CA ASN A 227 18.62 5.51 11.91
C ASN A 227 17.41 5.24 12.82
N ALA A 228 17.65 4.64 14.00
CA ALA A 228 16.62 4.33 14.98
C ALA A 228 15.91 5.58 15.55
N ASP A 229 16.56 6.75 15.48
CA ASP A 229 16.01 8.04 15.92
C ASP A 229 15.15 8.76 14.87
N GLY A 230 15.01 8.19 13.67
CA GLY A 230 14.19 8.75 12.61
C GLY A 230 14.87 9.82 11.75
N LYS A 231 16.15 10.15 12.01
CA LYS A 231 16.91 11.09 11.17
C LYS A 231 17.03 10.58 9.73
N SER A 232 16.96 11.50 8.77
CA SER A 232 17.17 11.19 7.35
C SER A 232 18.60 10.69 7.12
N SER A 233 18.79 9.73 6.21
CA SER A 233 20.09 9.17 5.88
C SER A 233 20.90 10.06 4.91
N LEU A 234 21.06 11.35 5.25
CA LEU A 234 21.82 12.33 4.45
C LEU A 234 23.32 12.40 4.82
N GLY A 235 23.75 11.56 5.76
CA GLY A 235 25.15 11.48 6.19
C GLY A 235 26.00 10.59 5.29
N PRO A 236 27.21 10.20 5.75
CA PRO A 236 28.12 9.38 4.95
C PRO A 236 27.48 8.05 4.54
N LEU A 237 28.00 7.50 3.44
CA LEU A 237 27.69 6.14 3.02
C LEU A 237 27.94 5.18 4.19
N PRO A 238 27.07 4.16 4.38
CA PRO A 238 27.34 3.14 5.37
C PRO A 238 28.64 2.41 5.01
N ALA A 239 29.34 1.92 6.03
CA ALA A 239 30.47 1.02 5.81
C ALA A 239 30.01 -0.19 4.98
N MET A 240 30.87 -0.65 4.06
CA MET A 240 30.60 -1.85 3.28
C MET A 240 30.64 -3.06 4.21
N LEU A 241 29.65 -3.94 4.07
CA LEU A 241 29.55 -5.16 4.85
C LEU A 241 29.83 -6.36 3.96
N SER A 242 30.60 -7.30 4.47
CA SER A 242 30.84 -8.63 3.91
C SER A 242 30.52 -9.64 5.00
N HIS A 243 29.66 -10.61 4.71
CA HIS A 243 29.18 -11.62 5.67
C HIS A 243 28.62 -11.03 6.99
N GLY A 244 28.15 -9.78 6.97
CA GLY A 244 27.63 -9.07 8.14
C GLY A 244 28.65 -8.27 8.95
N GLU A 245 29.93 -8.35 8.60
CA GLU A 245 31.03 -7.62 9.23
C GLU A 245 31.52 -6.47 8.35
N VAL A 246 32.11 -5.43 8.96
CA VAL A 246 32.68 -4.31 8.20
C VAL A 246 33.96 -4.76 7.50
N ILE A 247 34.06 -4.50 6.20
CA ILE A 247 35.27 -4.82 5.42
C ILE A 247 36.43 -3.94 5.87
N ASN A 248 37.57 -4.57 6.15
CA ASN A 248 38.84 -3.87 6.32
C ASN A 248 39.50 -3.70 4.95
N PHE A 249 39.60 -2.47 4.45
CA PHE A 249 40.20 -2.20 3.14
C PHE A 249 41.73 -2.33 3.13
N GLU A 250 42.40 -2.27 4.27
CA GLU A 250 43.86 -2.39 4.37
C GLU A 250 44.33 -3.85 4.46
N ASP A 251 43.45 -4.74 4.94
CA ASP A 251 43.69 -6.18 5.07
C ASP A 251 42.36 -6.93 4.90
N PRO A 252 41.86 -7.02 3.65
CA PRO A 252 40.60 -7.69 3.37
C PRO A 252 40.78 -9.20 3.44
N LYS A 253 39.74 -9.92 3.87
CA LYS A 253 39.74 -11.38 3.85
C LYS A 253 39.64 -11.88 2.41
N ASP A 254 40.20 -13.06 2.15
CA ASP A 254 40.15 -13.67 0.81
C ASP A 254 38.72 -13.90 0.30
N ASP A 255 37.76 -14.10 1.20
CA ASP A 255 36.34 -14.32 0.89
C ASP A 255 35.47 -13.07 1.03
N ASP A 256 36.08 -11.88 1.17
CA ASP A 256 35.32 -10.64 1.28
C ASP A 256 34.67 -10.23 -0.05
N VAL A 257 33.36 -9.95 0.00
CA VAL A 257 32.59 -9.54 -1.16
C VAL A 257 32.53 -8.01 -1.26
N PHE A 258 33.14 -7.47 -2.33
CA PHE A 258 33.09 -6.05 -2.63
C PHE A 258 31.92 -5.73 -3.57
N GLY A 259 30.87 -5.10 -3.03
CA GLY A 259 29.70 -4.71 -3.81
C GLY A 259 28.65 -5.81 -3.93
N LEU A 260 27.97 -5.88 -5.07
CA LEU A 260 26.86 -6.81 -5.32
C LEU A 260 27.10 -7.52 -6.66
N GLY A 261 27.49 -8.79 -6.63
CA GLY A 261 27.68 -9.63 -7.82
C GLY A 261 26.50 -10.56 -8.06
N THR A 262 25.93 -11.11 -6.99
CA THR A 262 24.79 -12.03 -7.02
C THR A 262 23.63 -11.50 -6.16
N ARG A 263 22.47 -12.16 -6.25
CA ARG A 263 21.37 -11.90 -5.32
C ARG A 263 21.75 -12.12 -3.85
N ALA A 264 22.61 -13.09 -3.53
CA ALA A 264 22.95 -13.44 -2.14
C ALA A 264 23.68 -12.29 -1.43
N ASP A 265 24.44 -11.50 -2.18
CA ASP A 265 25.18 -10.33 -1.70
C ASP A 265 24.24 -9.20 -1.24
N ILE A 266 22.99 -9.19 -1.73
CA ILE A 266 21.99 -8.21 -1.30
C ILE A 266 21.56 -8.56 0.12
N THR A 267 21.76 -7.62 1.04
CA THR A 267 21.32 -7.82 2.43
C THR A 267 19.82 -8.08 2.54
N TRP A 268 19.40 -8.83 3.57
CA TRP A 268 17.96 -9.04 3.84
C TRP A 268 17.20 -7.71 3.91
N LYS A 269 17.84 -6.66 4.44
CA LYS A 269 17.27 -5.32 4.55
C LYS A 269 17.15 -4.63 3.19
N GLY A 270 18.15 -4.80 2.32
CA GLY A 270 18.11 -4.35 0.94
C GLY A 270 16.97 -5.00 0.15
N LEU A 271 16.77 -6.31 0.29
CA LEU A 271 15.64 -7.03 -0.31
C LEU A 271 14.29 -6.48 0.19
N LEU A 272 14.18 -6.16 1.49
CA LEU A 272 13.00 -5.51 2.06
C LEU A 272 12.79 -4.08 1.51
N ASP A 273 13.85 -3.30 1.30
CA ASP A 273 13.77 -1.96 0.68
C ASP A 273 13.26 -2.02 -0.76
N MET A 274 13.84 -2.92 -1.55
CA MET A 274 13.50 -3.13 -2.96
C MET A 274 12.04 -3.56 -3.12
N SER A 275 11.59 -4.52 -2.31
CA SER A 275 10.19 -5.01 -2.33
C SER A 275 9.18 -4.01 -1.76
N SER A 276 9.61 -3.09 -0.89
CA SER A 276 8.77 -1.99 -0.39
C SER A 276 8.67 -0.80 -1.35
N CYS A 277 9.43 -0.79 -2.45
CA CYS A 277 9.40 0.27 -3.44
C CYS A 277 8.00 0.43 -4.04
N THR A 278 7.40 1.61 -3.86
CA THR A 278 6.06 1.93 -4.36
C THR A 278 6.01 2.36 -5.82
N GLU A 279 7.18 2.46 -6.47
CA GLU A 279 7.33 3.01 -7.82
C GLU A 279 6.79 4.45 -7.95
N CYS A 280 6.69 5.19 -6.82
CA CYS A 280 6.16 6.56 -6.76
C CYS A 280 7.07 7.62 -7.38
N GLY A 281 8.33 7.29 -7.68
CA GLY A 281 9.27 8.21 -8.33
C GLY A 281 9.80 9.34 -7.46
N ARG A 282 9.65 9.32 -6.14
CA ARG A 282 10.19 10.38 -5.27
C ARG A 282 11.71 10.48 -5.36
N CYS A 283 12.40 9.34 -5.36
CA CYS A 283 13.85 9.26 -5.57
C CYS A 283 14.26 9.80 -6.94
N GLN A 284 13.46 9.51 -7.98
CA GLN A 284 13.72 10.00 -9.33
C GLN A 284 13.52 11.52 -9.44
N SER A 285 12.49 12.08 -8.80
CA SER A 285 12.25 13.53 -8.73
C SER A 285 13.32 14.31 -7.96
N GLN A 286 14.21 13.65 -7.23
CA GLN A 286 15.28 14.29 -6.47
C GLN A 286 16.66 13.97 -7.04
N CYS A 287 16.74 13.17 -8.11
CA CYS A 287 18.00 12.72 -8.67
C CYS A 287 18.57 13.76 -9.64
N PRO A 288 19.74 14.36 -9.37
CA PRO A 288 20.34 15.34 -10.28
C PRO A 288 20.62 14.75 -11.66
N ALA A 289 21.13 13.52 -11.73
CA ALA A 289 21.42 12.84 -12.99
C ALA A 289 20.16 12.67 -13.87
N TRP A 290 19.00 12.35 -13.26
CA TRP A 290 17.74 12.23 -13.98
C TRP A 290 17.29 13.58 -14.57
N HIS A 291 17.47 14.67 -13.80
CA HIS A 291 17.09 16.02 -14.20
C HIS A 291 18.03 16.65 -15.22
N THR A 292 19.29 16.24 -15.27
CA THR A 292 20.25 16.62 -16.33
C THR A 292 20.20 15.67 -17.53
N GLU A 293 19.07 14.98 -17.72
CA GLU A 293 18.81 14.08 -18.84
C GLU A 293 19.76 12.89 -19.02
N LYS A 294 20.51 12.51 -17.98
CA LYS A 294 21.36 11.30 -18.03
C LYS A 294 20.50 10.04 -17.95
N PRO A 295 20.99 8.87 -18.41
CA PRO A 295 20.20 7.63 -18.41
C PRO A 295 19.95 7.05 -17.00
N LEU A 296 20.64 7.55 -15.96
CA LEU A 296 20.54 7.00 -14.61
C LEU A 296 19.20 7.37 -13.94
N SER A 297 18.40 6.35 -13.63
CA SER A 297 17.24 6.47 -12.75
C SER A 297 17.41 5.58 -11.51
N PRO A 298 17.48 6.15 -10.29
CA PRO A 298 17.58 5.33 -9.07
C PRO A 298 16.34 4.45 -8.86
N LYS A 299 15.17 4.87 -9.36
CA LYS A 299 13.96 4.06 -9.29
C LYS A 299 14.09 2.82 -10.18
N LEU A 300 14.53 2.99 -11.44
CA LEU A 300 14.68 1.87 -12.37
C LEU A 300 15.73 0.88 -11.86
N LEU A 301 16.84 1.37 -11.30
CA LEU A 301 17.85 0.52 -10.67
C LEU A 301 17.23 -0.34 -9.56
N ILE A 302 16.51 0.26 -8.62
CA ILE A 302 15.90 -0.47 -7.49
C ILE A 302 14.86 -1.48 -7.98
N MET A 303 14.06 -1.14 -8.99
CA MET A 303 13.10 -2.09 -9.58
C MET A 303 13.79 -3.23 -10.32
N ALA A 304 14.86 -2.96 -11.07
CA ALA A 304 15.63 -4.00 -11.75
C ALA A 304 16.27 -4.97 -10.74
N MET A 305 16.89 -4.44 -9.67
CA MET A 305 17.44 -5.25 -8.59
C MET A 305 16.37 -6.09 -7.89
N ARG A 306 15.20 -5.51 -7.60
CA ARG A 306 14.04 -6.24 -7.07
C ARG A 306 13.64 -7.38 -8.00
N ASP A 307 13.42 -7.07 -9.27
CA ASP A 307 12.86 -8.03 -10.22
C ASP A 307 13.84 -9.18 -10.49
N HIS A 308 15.15 -8.89 -10.52
CA HIS A 308 16.21 -9.90 -10.55
C HIS A 308 16.23 -10.73 -9.26
N ALA A 309 16.26 -10.10 -8.08
CA ALA A 309 16.30 -10.82 -6.80
C ALA A 309 15.05 -11.69 -6.54
N PHE A 310 13.95 -11.45 -7.25
CA PHE A 310 12.70 -12.21 -7.11
C PHE A 310 12.42 -13.11 -8.32
N ALA A 311 13.31 -13.16 -9.31
CA ALA A 311 13.18 -14.06 -10.45
C ALA A 311 13.44 -15.51 -10.02
N LYS A 312 12.64 -16.45 -10.53
CA LYS A 312 12.77 -17.89 -10.24
C LYS A 312 14.09 -18.48 -10.74
N THR A 313 14.62 -17.96 -11.85
CA THR A 313 15.89 -18.40 -12.44
C THR A 313 17.10 -18.11 -11.55
N VAL A 314 16.93 -17.22 -10.57
CA VAL A 314 17.98 -16.74 -9.67
C VAL A 314 18.04 -17.55 -8.37
N GLU A 315 17.18 -18.56 -8.19
CA GLU A 315 17.20 -19.43 -7.00
C GLU A 315 18.51 -20.22 -6.85
N ASN A 316 19.23 -20.43 -7.95
CA ASN A 316 20.47 -21.21 -8.01
C ASN A 316 21.75 -20.35 -8.04
N GLU A 317 21.65 -19.02 -8.05
CA GLU A 317 22.83 -18.13 -8.10
C GLU A 317 23.69 -18.18 -6.82
N ALA A 318 23.15 -18.74 -5.74
CA ALA A 318 23.89 -18.97 -4.50
C ALA A 318 24.67 -20.31 -4.49
N MET A 319 24.71 -21.06 -5.61
CA MET A 319 25.47 -22.31 -5.69
C MET A 319 26.88 -22.08 -6.24
N ALA A 320 27.74 -21.54 -5.38
CA ALA A 320 29.19 -21.81 -5.37
C ALA A 320 29.71 -21.48 -3.96
#